data_AF-A0A6A5VWW9-F1
#
_entry.id   AF-A0A6A5VWW9-F1
#
_cell.length_a   1.000
_cell.length_b   1.000
_cell.length_c   1.000
_cell.angle_alpha   90.00
_cell.angle_beta   90.00
_cell.angle_gamma   90.00
#
_symmetry.space_group_name_H-M   'P 1'
#
loop_
_entity.id
_entity.type
_entity.pdbx_description
1 polymer ?
#
loop_
_entity_poly.entity_id
_entity_poly.type
_entity_poly.pdbx_seq_one_letter_code
_entity_poly.pdbx_strand_id
1 'polypeptide(L)'
;MDLNGYQSLPSPYEQIHAVTLPPLQDFMASWRLSNSSSSGTTTPETDNEAEVRLRRYILEILAYTFSADIPTLARALGIQHNSFQSLLNDTERQELRFLSNLIKTLHTKLKHGEWNSTSDFDRQVIRRSVCTPVAKIHVDGPLVLDLIATYADHGCDPEKWKHTLISYWHPWPMCLARFLRGSFGRDAMKGHAKLISDASPNEAVRFELDRAMRAFVKEHWLENVQFLTFNHSGYLRAGFWELWRAIKR
;
A
#
# COMPACT_ATOMS: atom_id res chain seq x y z
N MET A 1 38.40 40.17 -29.31
CA MET A 1 38.33 38.73 -28.97
C MET A 1 37.01 38.55 -28.28
N ASP A 2 35.98 38.26 -29.06
CA ASP A 2 34.59 38.19 -28.58
C ASP A 2 34.30 36.79 -28.07
N LEU A 3 33.92 36.71 -26.81
CA LEU A 3 33.54 35.47 -26.14
C LEU A 3 32.10 35.11 -26.54
N ASN A 4 31.98 34.04 -27.31
CA ASN A 4 30.72 33.44 -27.73
C ASN A 4 29.83 33.08 -26.53
N GLY A 5 28.59 33.57 -26.56
CA GLY A 5 27.52 33.19 -25.64
C GLY A 5 27.03 31.78 -25.93
N TYR A 6 27.22 30.87 -24.99
CA TYR A 6 26.52 29.60 -24.96
C TYR A 6 25.11 29.83 -24.39
N GLN A 7 24.11 29.82 -25.26
CA GLN A 7 22.72 29.69 -24.85
C GLN A 7 22.47 28.25 -24.40
N SER A 8 22.23 28.08 -23.09
CA SER A 8 21.81 26.81 -22.52
C SER A 8 20.48 26.37 -23.13
N LEU A 9 20.48 25.22 -23.79
CA LEU A 9 19.26 24.55 -24.23
C LEU A 9 18.48 24.08 -23.00
N PRO A 10 17.14 24.27 -22.96
CA PRO A 10 16.32 23.78 -21.86
C PRO A 10 16.35 22.25 -21.81
N SER A 11 16.45 21.72 -20.59
CA SER A 11 16.44 20.29 -20.30
C SER A 11 15.12 19.65 -20.77
N PRO A 12 15.13 18.50 -21.46
CA PRO A 12 13.92 17.81 -21.92
C PRO A 12 13.04 17.25 -20.79
N TYR A 13 13.40 17.48 -19.52
CA TYR A 13 12.67 16.99 -18.34
C TYR A 13 11.73 18.02 -17.68
N GLU A 14 11.66 19.27 -18.17
CA GLU A 14 10.84 20.33 -17.55
C GLU A 14 9.42 20.50 -18.16
N GLN A 15 8.95 19.56 -18.98
CA GLN A 15 7.58 19.55 -19.51
C GLN A 15 6.75 18.37 -18.99
N ILE A 16 6.85 18.07 -17.69
CA ILE A 16 5.79 17.31 -17.02
C ILE A 16 4.67 18.31 -16.77
N HIS A 17 3.66 18.31 -17.65
CA HIS A 17 2.40 19.00 -17.40
C HIS A 17 1.94 18.70 -15.97
N ALA A 18 1.86 19.73 -15.14
CA ALA A 18 1.28 19.63 -13.82
C ALA A 18 -0.18 19.19 -14.00
N VAL A 19 -0.43 17.88 -13.92
CA VAL A 19 -1.77 17.31 -13.84
C VAL A 19 -2.37 17.90 -12.59
N THR A 20 -3.19 18.93 -12.77
CA THR A 20 -3.87 19.62 -11.68
C THR A 20 -4.94 18.66 -11.20
N LEU A 21 -4.58 17.85 -10.21
CA LEU A 21 -5.50 16.93 -9.57
C LEU A 21 -6.66 17.74 -8.97
N PRO A 22 -7.91 17.25 -9.06
CA PRO A 22 -9.03 17.92 -8.43
C PRO A 22 -8.78 18.06 -6.92
N PRO A 23 -9.24 19.14 -6.28
CA PRO A 23 -9.21 19.27 -4.83
C PRO A 23 -9.79 18.01 -4.17
N LEU A 24 -9.14 17.53 -3.10
CA LEU A 24 -9.56 16.32 -2.36
C LEU A 24 -11.06 16.36 -1.98
N GLN A 25 -11.61 17.57 -1.79
CA GLN A 25 -13.03 17.79 -1.50
C GLN A 25 -13.95 17.38 -2.66
N ASP A 26 -13.58 17.69 -3.91
CA ASP A 26 -14.37 17.34 -5.10
C ASP A 26 -14.29 15.85 -5.36
N PHE A 27 -13.12 15.26 -5.15
CA PHE A 27 -12.94 13.81 -5.18
C PHE A 27 -13.82 13.12 -4.12
N MET A 28 -13.83 13.62 -2.87
CA MET A 28 -14.68 13.08 -1.82
C MET A 28 -16.17 13.25 -2.11
N ALA A 29 -16.57 14.36 -2.74
CA ALA A 29 -17.96 14.58 -3.16
C ALA A 29 -18.35 13.59 -4.26
N SER A 30 -17.51 13.42 -5.28
CA SER A 30 -17.70 12.42 -6.34
C SER A 30 -17.78 11.00 -5.77
N TRP A 31 -16.84 10.62 -4.91
CA TRP A 31 -16.81 9.31 -4.28
C TRP A 31 -18.06 9.06 -3.42
N ARG A 32 -18.53 10.09 -2.68
CA ARG A 32 -19.79 10.03 -1.93
C ARG A 32 -20.98 9.79 -2.86
N LEU A 33 -21.05 10.48 -4.00
CA LEU A 33 -22.14 10.31 -4.96
C LEU A 33 -22.13 8.92 -5.59
N SER A 34 -20.95 8.43 -5.99
CA SER A 34 -20.76 7.09 -6.55
C SER A 34 -21.15 5.99 -5.57
N ASN A 35 -20.92 6.19 -4.26
CA ASN A 35 -21.21 5.18 -3.24
C ASN A 35 -22.56 5.34 -2.51
N SER A 36 -23.26 6.45 -2.69
CA SER A 36 -24.60 6.67 -2.08
C SER A 36 -25.73 6.17 -2.99
N SER A 37 -25.47 6.06 -4.28
CA SER A 37 -26.48 5.68 -5.29
C SER A 37 -26.80 4.18 -5.32
N SER A 38 -26.13 3.35 -4.52
CA SER A 38 -26.27 1.88 -4.50
C SER A 38 -27.25 1.34 -3.45
N SER A 39 -28.17 2.17 -2.94
CA SER A 39 -29.05 1.83 -1.80
C SER A 39 -30.26 0.93 -2.13
N GLY A 40 -30.34 0.32 -3.32
CA GLY A 40 -31.36 -0.68 -3.62
C GLY A 40 -30.87 -1.69 -4.65
N THR A 41 -30.96 -2.98 -4.33
CA THR A 41 -30.46 -4.13 -5.10
C THR A 41 -28.94 -4.35 -5.05
N THR A 42 -28.49 -5.09 -4.04
CA THR A 42 -27.16 -5.72 -3.98
C THR A 42 -26.98 -6.69 -5.15
N THR A 43 -26.54 -6.19 -6.29
CA THR A 43 -26.01 -7.04 -7.37
C THR A 43 -24.63 -7.57 -6.95
N PRO A 44 -24.36 -8.88 -7.09
CA PRO A 44 -23.09 -9.51 -6.69
C PRO A 44 -21.84 -8.98 -7.45
N GLU A 45 -22.04 -8.13 -8.44
CA GLU A 45 -21.01 -7.55 -9.30
C GLU A 45 -20.16 -6.49 -8.58
N THR A 46 -20.74 -5.69 -7.68
CA THR A 46 -20.01 -4.62 -6.96
C THR A 46 -19.06 -5.16 -5.90
N ASP A 47 -19.38 -6.33 -5.34
CA ASP A 47 -18.61 -6.95 -4.27
C ASP A 47 -17.28 -7.50 -4.77
N ASN A 48 -17.29 -8.08 -5.97
CA ASN A 48 -16.08 -8.56 -6.64
C ASN A 48 -15.16 -7.40 -7.02
N GLU A 49 -15.74 -6.26 -7.43
CA GLU A 49 -14.95 -5.08 -7.80
C GLU A 49 -14.13 -4.52 -6.63
N ALA A 50 -14.73 -4.44 -5.43
CA ALA A 50 -14.02 -3.97 -4.23
C ALA A 50 -12.85 -4.91 -3.84
N GLU A 51 -13.02 -6.21 -4.01
CA GLU A 51 -11.95 -7.19 -3.79
C GLU A 51 -10.82 -7.05 -4.81
N VAL A 52 -11.15 -6.95 -6.10
CA VAL A 52 -10.18 -6.75 -7.18
C VAL A 52 -9.41 -5.45 -6.96
N ARG A 53 -10.09 -4.39 -6.52
CA ARG A 53 -9.46 -3.10 -6.22
C ARG A 53 -8.54 -3.17 -5.02
N LEU A 54 -8.97 -3.79 -3.91
CA LEU A 54 -8.11 -3.98 -2.74
C LEU A 54 -6.88 -4.83 -3.08
N ARG A 55 -7.04 -5.91 -3.85
CA ARG A 55 -5.90 -6.72 -4.32
C ARG A 55 -4.89 -5.86 -5.07
N ARG A 56 -5.35 -5.03 -6.02
CA ARG A 56 -4.45 -4.12 -6.75
C ARG A 56 -3.76 -3.11 -5.85
N TYR A 57 -4.43 -2.56 -4.84
CA TYR A 57 -3.80 -1.68 -3.85
C TYR A 57 -2.69 -2.37 -3.06
N ILE A 58 -2.94 -3.61 -2.61
CA ILE A 58 -1.92 -4.40 -1.91
C ILE A 58 -0.74 -4.69 -2.84
N LEU A 59 -1.00 -5.14 -4.07
CA LEU A 59 0.04 -5.47 -5.05
C LEU A 59 0.88 -4.25 -5.43
N GLU A 60 0.28 -3.07 -5.59
CA GLU A 60 1.00 -1.82 -5.86
C GLU A 60 2.01 -1.52 -4.75
N ILE A 61 1.57 -1.58 -3.49
CA ILE A 61 2.44 -1.30 -2.34
C ILE A 61 3.55 -2.35 -2.23
N LEU A 62 3.23 -3.63 -2.42
CA LEU A 62 4.22 -4.72 -2.38
C LEU A 62 5.24 -4.60 -3.52
N ALA A 63 4.78 -4.28 -4.73
CA ALA A 63 5.64 -4.11 -5.89
C ALA A 63 6.64 -2.96 -5.68
N TYR A 64 6.17 -1.82 -5.16
CA TYR A 64 7.06 -0.72 -4.78
C TYR A 64 8.00 -1.11 -3.63
N THR A 65 7.49 -1.79 -2.60
CA THR A 65 8.28 -2.18 -1.42
C THR A 65 9.46 -3.08 -1.78
N PHE A 66 9.26 -4.01 -2.72
CA PHE A 66 10.27 -4.98 -3.15
C PHE A 66 10.93 -4.63 -4.48
N SER A 67 10.71 -3.42 -5.00
CA SER A 67 11.24 -2.99 -6.31
C SER A 67 10.91 -3.99 -7.44
N ALA A 68 9.70 -4.54 -7.44
CA ALA A 68 9.25 -5.47 -8.46
C ALA A 68 9.08 -4.78 -9.82
N ASP A 69 9.34 -5.52 -10.90
CA ASP A 69 9.19 -5.02 -12.25
C ASP A 69 7.70 -4.84 -12.61
N ILE A 70 7.21 -3.60 -12.48
CA ILE A 70 5.80 -3.25 -12.70
C ILE A 70 5.29 -3.70 -14.09
N PRO A 71 6.02 -3.48 -15.21
CA PRO A 71 5.60 -4.01 -16.51
C PRO A 71 5.41 -5.52 -16.55
N THR A 72 6.28 -6.31 -15.91
CA THR A 72 6.11 -7.77 -15.85
C THR A 72 4.93 -8.16 -14.97
N LEU A 73 4.75 -7.48 -13.85
CA LEU A 73 3.63 -7.72 -12.94
C LEU A 73 2.28 -7.34 -13.57
N ALA A 74 2.21 -6.23 -14.31
CA ALA A 74 1.03 -5.80 -15.05
C ALA A 74 0.63 -6.82 -16.12
N ARG A 75 1.61 -7.36 -16.87
CA ARG A 75 1.38 -8.45 -17.84
C ARG A 75 0.84 -9.71 -17.15
N ALA A 76 1.39 -10.08 -16.00
CA ALA A 76 0.91 -11.23 -15.21
C ALA A 76 -0.52 -11.04 -14.69
N LEU A 77 -0.95 -9.79 -14.49
CA LEU A 77 -2.32 -9.41 -14.11
C LEU A 77 -3.27 -9.27 -15.33
N GLY A 78 -2.76 -9.36 -16.56
CA GLY A 78 -3.54 -9.11 -17.77
C GLY A 78 -3.94 -7.65 -17.96
N ILE A 79 -3.25 -6.71 -17.32
CA ILE A 79 -3.55 -5.28 -17.42
C ILE A 79 -2.83 -4.73 -18.66
N GLN A 80 -3.58 -4.05 -19.53
CA GLN A 80 -3.08 -3.52 -20.82
C GLN A 80 -2.75 -2.02 -20.78
N HIS A 81 -2.77 -1.35 -19.63
CA HIS A 81 -2.55 0.10 -19.59
C HIS A 81 -1.06 0.45 -19.75
N ASN A 82 -0.80 1.59 -20.39
CA ASN A 82 0.54 2.04 -20.78
C ASN A 82 1.37 2.63 -19.62
N SER A 83 0.99 2.41 -18.35
CA SER A 83 1.78 2.94 -17.23
C SER A 83 2.90 1.98 -16.89
N PHE A 84 4.14 2.44 -17.08
CA PHE A 84 5.33 1.68 -16.70
C PHE A 84 5.65 1.76 -15.21
N GLN A 85 4.92 2.58 -14.44
CA GLN A 85 5.31 2.95 -13.08
C GLN A 85 4.28 2.55 -12.00
N SER A 86 3.05 2.21 -12.37
CA SER A 86 2.00 1.86 -11.40
C SER A 86 1.02 0.86 -11.98
N LEU A 87 0.58 -0.10 -11.15
CA LEU A 87 -0.52 -1.02 -11.45
C LEU A 87 -1.89 -0.34 -11.40
N LEU A 88 -1.94 0.86 -10.80
CA LEU A 88 -3.15 1.62 -10.55
C LEU A 88 -3.33 2.72 -11.60
N ASN A 89 -4.57 3.00 -11.96
CA ASN A 89 -4.90 4.22 -12.69
C ASN A 89 -4.92 5.45 -11.76
N ASP A 90 -5.03 6.65 -12.31
CA ASP A 90 -4.98 7.90 -11.53
C ASP A 90 -6.05 8.00 -10.45
N THR A 91 -7.26 7.54 -10.74
CA THR A 91 -8.38 7.52 -9.80
C THR A 91 -8.10 6.56 -8.65
N GLU A 92 -7.59 5.37 -8.94
CA GLU A 92 -7.19 4.37 -7.96
C GLU A 92 -6.04 4.83 -7.07
N ARG A 93 -5.06 5.56 -7.62
CA ARG A 93 -3.98 6.17 -6.83
C ARG A 93 -4.50 7.23 -5.88
N GLN A 94 -5.44 8.06 -6.33
CA GLN A 94 -6.10 9.07 -5.48
C GLN A 94 -6.92 8.41 -4.38
N GLU A 95 -7.71 7.38 -4.71
CA GLU A 95 -8.46 6.57 -3.75
C GLU A 95 -7.53 5.96 -2.69
N LEU A 96 -6.43 5.31 -3.11
CA LEU A 96 -5.49 4.69 -2.19
C LEU A 96 -4.82 5.71 -1.27
N ARG A 97 -4.44 6.87 -1.81
CA ARG A 97 -3.90 7.99 -1.01
C ARG A 97 -4.91 8.52 0.00
N PHE A 98 -6.17 8.66 -0.40
CA PHE A 98 -7.24 9.07 0.50
C PHE A 98 -7.45 8.05 1.62
N LEU A 99 -7.56 6.76 1.29
CA LEU A 99 -7.71 5.67 2.27
C LEU A 99 -6.52 5.63 3.24
N SER A 100 -5.30 5.79 2.73
CA SER A 100 -4.09 5.81 3.54
C SER A 100 -4.11 6.94 4.58
N ASN A 101 -4.42 8.16 4.15
CA ASN A 101 -4.55 9.30 5.06
C ASN A 101 -5.68 9.08 6.09
N LEU A 102 -6.83 8.58 5.64
CA LEU A 102 -7.97 8.32 6.52
C LEU A 102 -7.62 7.30 7.60
N ILE A 103 -6.98 6.19 7.24
CA ILE A 103 -6.51 5.16 8.18
C ILE A 103 -5.55 5.76 9.20
N LYS A 104 -4.58 6.58 8.77
CA LYS A 104 -3.65 7.27 9.69
C LYS A 104 -4.36 8.20 10.66
N THR A 105 -5.33 8.98 10.18
CA THR A 105 -6.14 9.87 11.02
C THR A 105 -6.93 9.08 12.05
N LEU A 106 -7.60 7.98 11.64
CA LEU A 106 -8.38 7.15 12.55
C LEU A 106 -7.50 6.42 13.56
N HIS A 107 -6.34 5.91 13.14
CA HIS A 107 -5.32 5.32 14.01
C HIS A 107 -4.86 6.32 15.07
N THR A 108 -4.56 7.55 14.66
CA THR A 108 -4.14 8.63 15.55
C THR A 108 -5.23 8.96 16.57
N LYS A 109 -6.48 9.18 16.13
CA LYS A 109 -7.61 9.44 17.04
C LYS A 109 -7.82 8.31 18.04
N LEU A 110 -7.74 7.05 17.58
CA LEU A 110 -7.86 5.90 18.46
C LEU A 110 -6.79 5.90 19.55
N LYS A 111 -5.52 6.15 19.18
CA LYS A 111 -4.40 6.21 20.15
C LYS A 111 -4.54 7.34 21.16
N HIS A 112 -5.19 8.44 20.81
CA HIS A 112 -5.44 9.57 21.71
C HIS A 112 -6.76 9.45 22.50
N GLY A 113 -7.50 8.33 22.37
CA GLY A 113 -8.79 8.15 23.06
C GLY A 113 -9.93 8.96 22.45
N GLU A 114 -9.74 9.53 21.26
CA GLU A 114 -10.69 10.40 20.55
C GLU A 114 -11.61 9.61 19.62
N TRP A 115 -11.72 8.29 19.77
CA TRP A 115 -12.48 7.43 18.87
C TRP A 115 -13.95 7.88 18.74
N ASN A 116 -14.55 8.36 19.83
CA ASN A 116 -15.94 8.85 19.85
C ASN A 116 -16.16 10.10 18.98
N SER A 117 -15.10 10.85 18.65
CA SER A 117 -15.15 12.01 17.74
C SER A 117 -15.04 11.64 16.25
N THR A 118 -14.79 10.36 15.95
CA THR A 118 -14.67 9.88 14.58
C THR A 118 -16.06 9.76 13.94
N SER A 119 -16.24 10.36 12.76
CA SER A 119 -17.46 10.25 11.98
C SER A 119 -17.78 8.80 11.61
N ASP A 120 -19.06 8.42 11.66
CA ASP A 120 -19.48 7.09 11.20
C ASP A 120 -19.17 6.89 9.71
N PHE A 121 -19.31 7.94 8.89
CA PHE A 121 -18.97 7.91 7.47
C PHE A 121 -17.52 7.43 7.24
N ASP A 122 -16.55 8.00 7.96
CA ASP A 122 -15.14 7.64 7.83
C ASP A 122 -14.89 6.17 8.21
N ARG A 123 -15.57 5.68 9.24
CA ARG A 123 -15.51 4.26 9.65
C ARG A 123 -16.10 3.36 8.57
N GLN A 124 -17.25 3.74 8.00
CA GLN A 124 -17.91 2.98 6.93
C GLN A 124 -17.08 2.94 5.66
N VAL A 125 -16.39 4.03 5.31
CA VAL A 125 -15.48 4.10 4.16
C VAL A 125 -14.41 3.01 4.26
N ILE A 126 -13.69 2.94 5.40
CA ILE A 126 -12.65 1.91 5.59
C ILE A 126 -13.28 0.53 5.70
N ARG A 127 -14.42 0.39 6.37
CA ARG A 127 -15.12 -0.89 6.52
C ARG A 127 -15.50 -1.50 5.17
N ARG A 128 -16.04 -0.70 4.25
CA ARG A 128 -16.48 -1.12 2.92
C ARG A 128 -15.31 -1.30 1.95
N SER A 129 -14.34 -0.40 1.98
CA SER A 129 -13.24 -0.40 1.00
C SER A 129 -12.09 -1.33 1.37
N VAL A 130 -11.94 -1.65 2.66
CA VAL A 130 -10.83 -2.46 3.17
C VAL A 130 -11.32 -3.64 3.99
N CYS A 131 -12.02 -3.41 5.11
CA CYS A 131 -12.28 -4.51 6.05
C CYS A 131 -13.15 -5.64 5.47
N THR A 132 -14.17 -5.28 4.70
CA THR A 132 -15.08 -6.25 4.08
C THR A 132 -14.36 -7.03 2.98
N PRO A 133 -13.69 -6.39 2.00
CA PRO A 133 -12.91 -7.12 1.00
C PRO A 133 -11.80 -7.99 1.61
N VAL A 134 -11.08 -7.49 2.64
CA VAL A 134 -10.08 -8.29 3.36
C VAL A 134 -10.66 -9.61 3.87
N ALA A 135 -11.85 -9.56 4.48
CA ALA A 135 -12.47 -10.75 5.04
C ALA A 135 -12.82 -11.78 3.95
N LYS A 136 -13.19 -11.32 2.76
CA LYS A 136 -13.53 -12.16 1.60
C LYS A 136 -12.31 -12.76 0.91
N ILE A 137 -11.21 -12.01 0.81
CA ILE A 137 -9.96 -12.49 0.21
C ILE A 137 -9.04 -13.21 1.22
N HIS A 138 -9.49 -13.37 2.48
CA HIS A 138 -8.80 -14.09 3.56
C HIS A 138 -7.38 -13.61 3.89
N VAL A 139 -7.12 -12.30 3.79
CA VAL A 139 -5.84 -11.68 4.17
C VAL A 139 -5.84 -11.18 5.62
N ASP A 140 -4.66 -10.95 6.20
CA ASP A 140 -4.50 -10.39 7.55
C ASP A 140 -4.89 -8.90 7.59
N GLY A 141 -6.06 -8.59 8.14
CA GLY A 141 -6.63 -7.24 8.12
C GLY A 141 -5.84 -6.15 8.83
N PRO A 142 -5.38 -6.35 10.08
CA PRO A 142 -4.43 -5.46 10.73
C PRO A 142 -3.20 -5.17 9.88
N LEU A 143 -2.62 -6.18 9.22
CA LEU A 143 -1.46 -6.01 8.34
C LEU A 143 -1.81 -5.17 7.11
N VAL A 144 -2.97 -5.41 6.48
CA VAL A 144 -3.43 -4.64 5.32
C VAL A 144 -3.69 -3.18 5.69
N LEU A 145 -4.29 -2.89 6.85
CA LEU A 145 -4.45 -1.51 7.32
C LEU A 145 -3.10 -0.82 7.55
N ASP A 146 -2.15 -1.54 8.16
CA ASP A 146 -0.80 -1.02 8.40
C ASP A 146 -0.07 -0.72 7.08
N LEU A 147 -0.16 -1.65 6.13
CA LEU A 147 0.41 -1.54 4.79
C LEU A 147 -0.18 -0.33 4.05
N ILE A 148 -1.50 -0.23 3.93
CA ILE A 148 -2.17 0.89 3.26
C ILE A 148 -1.82 2.22 3.93
N ALA A 149 -1.73 2.27 5.25
CA ALA A 149 -1.35 3.48 5.97
C ALA A 149 0.06 3.99 5.61
N THR A 150 0.97 3.15 5.13
CA THR A 150 2.30 3.61 4.66
C THR A 150 2.24 4.31 3.30
N TYR A 151 1.22 4.06 2.48
CA TYR A 151 1.14 4.58 1.12
C TYR A 151 1.19 6.11 1.03
N ALA A 152 0.52 6.84 1.93
CA ALA A 152 0.55 8.30 1.93
C ALA A 152 1.95 8.89 2.22
N ASP A 153 2.83 8.11 2.86
CA ASP A 153 4.18 8.56 3.21
C ASP A 153 5.16 8.41 2.06
N HIS A 154 5.04 7.34 1.25
CA HIS A 154 5.93 7.13 0.11
C HIS A 154 5.28 7.47 -1.25
N GLY A 155 3.99 7.20 -1.45
CA GLY A 155 3.28 7.49 -2.70
C GLY A 155 3.92 6.83 -3.94
N CYS A 156 4.62 5.71 -3.73
CA CYS A 156 5.50 5.06 -4.70
C CYS A 156 6.65 5.93 -5.26
N ASP A 157 7.07 6.97 -4.53
CA ASP A 157 8.21 7.82 -4.86
C ASP A 157 9.55 7.10 -4.51
N PRO A 158 10.44 6.82 -5.47
CA PRO A 158 11.70 6.11 -5.21
C PRO A 158 12.56 6.73 -4.11
N GLU A 159 12.50 8.06 -3.92
CA GLU A 159 13.29 8.76 -2.88
C GLU A 159 12.73 8.55 -1.46
N LYS A 160 11.51 8.05 -1.36
CA LYS A 160 10.77 7.86 -0.10
C LYS A 160 10.68 6.40 0.34
N TRP A 161 11.52 5.53 -0.22
CA TRP A 161 11.52 4.09 0.11
C TRP A 161 11.65 3.81 1.62
N LYS A 162 12.39 4.67 2.34
CA LYS A 162 12.52 4.62 3.81
C LYS A 162 11.21 4.72 4.60
N HIS A 163 10.11 5.07 3.94
CA HIS A 163 8.77 5.17 4.52
C HIS A 163 7.92 3.91 4.27
N THR A 164 8.45 2.89 3.59
CA THR A 164 7.79 1.59 3.48
C THR A 164 7.70 0.89 4.84
N LEU A 165 6.76 -0.04 4.98
CA LEU A 165 6.59 -0.81 6.21
C LEU A 165 7.89 -1.54 6.58
N ILE A 166 8.63 -2.09 5.62
CA ILE A 166 9.89 -2.79 5.85
C ILE A 166 10.94 -1.86 6.46
N SER A 167 11.06 -0.63 5.97
CA SER A 167 12.00 0.35 6.51
C SER A 167 11.67 0.78 7.94
N TYR A 168 10.38 0.81 8.32
CA TYR A 168 9.99 1.04 9.73
C TYR A 168 10.52 -0.04 10.68
N TRP A 169 10.71 -1.27 10.17
CA TRP A 169 11.31 -2.38 10.93
C TRP A 169 12.84 -2.40 10.87
N HIS A 170 13.45 -1.51 10.09
CA HIS A 170 14.90 -1.33 9.99
C HIS A 170 15.33 -0.14 10.87
N PRO A 171 15.84 -0.36 12.09
CA PRO A 171 16.27 0.76 12.92
C PRO A 171 17.45 1.48 12.27
N TRP A 172 17.27 2.77 11.99
CA TRP A 172 18.37 3.71 11.67
C TRP A 172 19.33 3.81 12.87
N PRO A 173 20.61 4.20 12.69
CA PRO A 173 21.80 3.41 13.06
C PRO A 173 22.07 3.19 14.57
N MET A 174 21.23 3.66 15.48
CA MET A 174 21.48 3.53 16.93
C MET A 174 21.08 2.18 17.55
N CYS A 175 20.63 1.18 16.78
CA CYS A 175 20.18 -0.11 17.33
C CYS A 175 20.73 -1.34 16.60
N LEU A 176 22.03 -1.34 16.24
CA LEU A 176 22.74 -2.54 15.76
C LEU A 176 22.47 -3.78 16.64
N ALA A 177 22.38 -3.61 17.97
CA ALA A 177 22.10 -4.70 18.91
C ALA A 177 20.70 -5.35 18.76
N ARG A 178 19.71 -4.60 18.27
CA ARG A 178 18.33 -5.11 18.02
C ARG A 178 18.24 -5.81 16.66
N PHE A 179 18.99 -5.31 15.67
CA PHE A 179 19.14 -5.94 14.35
C PHE A 179 19.87 -7.30 14.46
N LEU A 180 20.89 -7.39 15.31
CA LEU A 180 21.58 -8.65 15.63
C LEU A 180 20.70 -9.72 16.29
N ARG A 181 19.51 -9.37 16.79
CA ARG A 181 18.55 -10.35 17.33
C ARG A 181 17.66 -11.00 16.26
N GLY A 182 17.80 -10.66 14.97
CA GLY A 182 17.33 -11.43 13.81
C GLY A 182 15.83 -11.74 13.67
N SER A 183 14.99 -11.61 14.71
CA SER A 183 13.60 -12.06 14.71
C SER A 183 12.66 -11.05 14.02
N PHE A 184 12.84 -9.75 14.25
CA PHE A 184 11.91 -8.73 13.75
C PHE A 184 11.88 -8.64 12.21
N GLY A 185 13.04 -8.61 11.57
CA GLY A 185 13.12 -8.66 10.10
C GLY A 185 12.53 -9.95 9.53
N ARG A 186 12.80 -11.10 10.18
CA ARG A 186 12.22 -12.39 9.79
C ARG A 186 10.70 -12.39 9.86
N ASP A 187 10.12 -11.89 10.94
CA ASP A 187 8.68 -11.92 11.15
C ASP A 187 7.95 -10.95 10.21
N ALA A 188 8.54 -9.76 9.96
CA ALA A 188 8.03 -8.84 8.94
C ALA A 188 8.07 -9.48 7.54
N MET A 189 9.17 -10.14 7.17
CA MET A 189 9.28 -10.82 5.88
C MET A 189 8.29 -11.99 5.75
N LYS A 190 8.05 -12.76 6.82
CA LYS A 190 7.02 -13.80 6.84
C LYS A 190 5.61 -13.22 6.63
N GLY A 191 5.31 -12.09 7.26
CA GLY A 191 4.04 -11.38 7.07
C GLY A 191 3.82 -10.99 5.61
N HIS A 192 4.83 -10.40 4.96
CA HIS A 192 4.76 -10.04 3.55
C HIS A 192 4.68 -11.26 2.63
N ALA A 193 5.44 -12.33 2.89
CA ALA A 193 5.38 -13.57 2.12
C ALA A 193 3.98 -14.20 2.16
N LYS A 194 3.35 -14.24 3.34
CA LYS A 194 1.97 -14.69 3.46
C LYS A 194 1.01 -13.77 2.71
N LEU A 195 1.17 -12.45 2.86
CA LEU A 195 0.32 -11.48 2.18
C LEU A 195 0.43 -11.59 0.65
N ILE A 196 1.64 -11.81 0.11
CA ILE A 196 1.86 -12.10 -1.32
C ILE A 196 1.07 -13.35 -1.72
N SER A 197 1.18 -14.44 -0.94
CA SER A 197 0.46 -15.68 -1.23
C SER A 197 -1.05 -15.50 -1.21
N ASP A 198 -1.60 -14.75 -0.26
CA ASP A 198 -3.04 -14.58 -0.08
C ASP A 198 -3.64 -13.55 -1.07
N ALA A 199 -2.90 -12.49 -1.42
CA ALA A 199 -3.38 -11.39 -2.26
C ALA A 199 -3.19 -11.64 -3.78
N SER A 200 -2.27 -12.53 -4.16
CA SER A 200 -1.99 -12.81 -5.57
C SER A 200 -3.16 -13.54 -6.25
N PRO A 201 -3.73 -13.01 -7.35
CA PRO A 201 -4.86 -13.64 -8.03
C PRO A 201 -4.49 -14.87 -8.86
N ASN A 202 -3.19 -15.06 -9.17
CA ASN A 202 -2.69 -16.20 -9.91
C ASN A 202 -1.21 -16.49 -9.58
N GLU A 203 -0.72 -17.64 -10.06
CA GLU A 203 0.65 -18.10 -9.79
C GLU A 203 1.73 -17.19 -10.38
N ALA A 204 1.47 -16.59 -11.54
CA ALA A 204 2.44 -15.71 -12.21
C ALA A 204 2.70 -14.45 -11.36
N VAL A 205 1.64 -13.83 -10.83
CA VAL A 205 1.75 -12.68 -9.92
C VAL A 205 2.50 -13.05 -8.64
N ARG A 206 2.16 -14.22 -8.07
CA ARG A 206 2.83 -14.73 -6.86
C ARG A 206 4.33 -14.94 -7.09
N PHE A 207 4.68 -15.57 -8.21
CA PHE A 207 6.06 -15.85 -8.59
C PHE A 207 6.87 -14.56 -8.77
N GLU A 208 6.31 -13.57 -9.46
CA GLU A 208 6.98 -12.28 -9.70
C GLU A 208 7.27 -11.53 -8.40
N LEU A 209 6.30 -11.48 -7.48
CA LEU A 209 6.50 -10.85 -6.17
C LEU A 209 7.43 -11.65 -5.27
N ASP A 210 7.38 -12.99 -5.27
CA ASP A 210 8.33 -13.82 -4.51
C ASP A 210 9.76 -13.62 -5.02
N ARG A 211 9.95 -13.54 -6.35
CA ARG A 211 11.24 -13.23 -6.98
C ARG A 211 11.77 -11.87 -6.56
N ALA A 212 10.93 -10.83 -6.63
CA ALA A 212 11.30 -9.48 -6.19
C ALA A 212 11.66 -9.44 -4.71
N MET A 213 10.86 -10.09 -3.86
CA MET A 213 11.09 -10.20 -2.43
C MET A 213 12.42 -10.89 -2.10
N ARG A 214 12.76 -11.98 -2.79
CA ARG A 214 14.06 -12.68 -2.61
C ARG A 214 15.23 -11.81 -3.05
N ALA A 215 15.11 -11.12 -4.19
CA ALA A 215 16.14 -10.19 -4.66
C ALA A 215 16.38 -9.08 -3.63
N PHE A 216 15.30 -8.50 -3.10
CA PHE A 216 15.33 -7.50 -2.04
C PHE A 216 16.02 -8.03 -0.76
N VAL A 217 15.64 -9.23 -0.27
CA VAL A 217 16.26 -9.87 0.90
C VAL A 217 17.77 -10.06 0.70
N LYS A 218 18.17 -10.46 -0.52
CA LYS A 218 19.57 -10.64 -0.90
C LYS A 218 20.35 -9.32 -0.88
N GLU A 219 19.82 -8.29 -1.53
CA GLU A 219 20.45 -6.96 -1.65
C GLU A 219 20.65 -6.29 -0.29
N HIS A 220 19.68 -6.44 0.62
CA HIS A 220 19.72 -5.84 1.96
C HIS A 220 20.31 -6.77 3.04
N TRP A 221 21.05 -7.82 2.65
CA TRP A 221 21.77 -8.72 3.55
C TRP A 221 20.88 -9.40 4.62
N LEU A 222 19.63 -9.68 4.28
CA LEU A 222 18.67 -10.40 5.11
C LEU A 222 18.75 -11.93 4.90
N GLU A 223 19.87 -12.45 4.36
CA GLU A 223 20.00 -13.82 3.83
C GLU A 223 19.85 -14.95 4.89
N ASN A 224 19.97 -14.65 6.19
CA ASN A 224 19.78 -15.63 7.29
C ASN A 224 18.30 -15.78 7.74
N VAL A 225 17.35 -15.38 6.90
CA VAL A 225 15.90 -15.52 7.15
C VAL A 225 15.42 -16.89 6.69
N GLN A 226 15.49 -17.90 7.57
CA GLN A 226 14.77 -19.16 7.35
C GLN A 226 13.27 -18.95 7.66
N PHE A 227 12.42 -19.12 6.65
CA PHE A 227 10.97 -18.97 6.76
C PHE A 227 10.35 -20.21 7.42
N LEU A 228 10.46 -20.33 8.76
CA LEU A 228 9.84 -21.41 9.53
C LEU A 228 8.51 -20.95 10.15
N THR A 229 7.41 -21.58 9.69
CA THR A 229 6.03 -21.66 10.24
C THR A 229 5.24 -20.37 10.53
N PHE A 230 3.92 -20.48 10.32
CA PHE A 230 2.93 -19.39 10.28
C PHE A 230 2.24 -19.13 11.63
N ASN A 231 2.84 -18.37 12.55
CA ASN A 231 2.09 -17.86 13.71
C ASN A 231 2.26 -16.33 13.86
N HIS A 232 1.12 -15.64 13.84
CA HIS A 232 0.93 -14.20 13.66
C HIS A 232 0.95 -13.42 14.99
N SER A 233 1.81 -12.39 15.11
CA SER A 233 1.53 -11.18 15.93
C SER A 233 2.67 -10.15 16.00
N GLY A 234 3.92 -10.49 15.63
CA GLY A 234 5.09 -9.66 15.96
C GLY A 234 5.42 -8.46 15.04
N TYR A 235 4.74 -8.29 13.90
CA TYR A 235 5.18 -7.38 12.81
C TYR A 235 4.19 -6.25 12.47
N LEU A 236 3.25 -5.94 13.37
CA LEU A 236 2.33 -4.82 13.20
C LEU A 236 2.83 -3.60 13.97
N ARG A 237 2.77 -2.40 13.37
CA ARG A 237 2.93 -1.17 14.15
C ARG A 237 1.84 -1.14 15.22
N ALA A 238 2.22 -0.76 16.44
CA ALA A 238 1.30 -0.75 17.58
C ALA A 238 0.03 0.09 17.26
N GLY A 239 -1.15 -0.45 17.58
CA GLY A 239 -2.44 0.22 17.40
C GLY A 239 -3.25 -0.20 16.17
N PHE A 240 -2.67 -0.90 15.18
CA PHE A 240 -3.42 -1.31 13.98
C PHE A 240 -4.39 -2.47 14.23
N TRP A 241 -4.07 -3.34 15.18
CA TRP A 241 -4.97 -4.41 15.59
C TRP A 241 -6.19 -3.85 16.34
N GLU A 242 -5.97 -2.86 17.20
CA GLU A 242 -7.00 -2.10 17.89
C GLU A 242 -7.88 -1.34 16.90
N LEU A 243 -7.27 -0.70 15.89
CA LEU A 243 -7.99 -0.01 14.82
C LEU A 243 -8.88 -0.96 14.03
N TRP A 244 -8.33 -2.09 13.60
CA TRP A 244 -9.10 -3.14 12.91
C TRP A 244 -10.31 -3.58 13.73
N ARG A 245 -10.10 -3.87 15.01
CA ARG A 245 -11.17 -4.27 15.93
C ARG A 245 -12.22 -3.15 16.11
N ALA A 246 -11.79 -1.90 16.22
CA ALA A 246 -12.68 -0.76 16.41
C ALA A 246 -13.54 -0.49 15.17
N ILE A 247 -13.01 -0.70 13.96
CA ILE A 247 -13.75 -0.53 12.69
C ILE A 247 -14.73 -1.68 12.46
N LYS A 248 -14.48 -2.89 12.97
CA LYS A 248 -15.38 -4.04 12.80
C LYS A 248 -16.61 -4.06 13.72
N ARG A 249 -16.59 -3.31 14.82
CA ARG A 249 -17.72 -3.18 15.75
C ARG A 249 -18.81 -2.30 15.15
#